data_AF-A0A5M6I9G5-F1
#
_entry.id   AF-A0A5M6I9G5-F1
#
_cell.length_a   1.000
_cell.length_b   1.000
_cell.length_c   1.000
_cell.angle_alpha   90.00
_cell.angle_beta   90.00
_cell.angle_gamma   90.00
#
_symmetry.space_group_name_H-M   'P 1'
#
loop_
_entity.id
_entity.type
_entity.pdbx_description
1 polymer ?
#
loop_
_entity_poly.entity_id
_entity_poly.type
_entity_poly.pdbx_seq_one_letter_code
_entity_poly.pdbx_strand_id
1 'polypeptide(L)'
;MMVDSSLRPGCYGSVVAFDARAPECASCPFAEACGPLSAKHRKVLYERLGIADLPGVGAKRPKRKVEEPSGSRALMPALPRKVQAIVDRIAEKGVDVGGELRAGRNPFSRNSLKIAAHLLMRLDGGFDRDTLRTCLQTKLDWSEKTARAHVTQTFHLMPALGVAEVRNGRLVRTFDK
;
A
#
# COMPACT_ATOMS: atom_id res chain seq x y z
N MET A 1 33.64 -3.32 40.73
CA MET A 1 32.26 -3.04 40.27
C MET A 1 31.93 -4.07 39.20
N MET A 2 31.19 -5.11 39.54
CA MET A 2 30.79 -6.15 38.59
C MET A 2 29.67 -5.59 37.71
N VAL A 3 29.92 -5.50 36.40
CA VAL A 3 28.88 -5.14 35.43
C VAL A 3 28.10 -6.43 35.16
N ASP A 4 26.91 -6.51 35.75
CA ASP A 4 26.01 -7.64 35.61
C ASP A 4 25.67 -7.87 34.12
N SER A 5 26.09 -9.01 33.58
CA SER A 5 25.96 -9.35 32.15
C SER A 5 24.52 -9.66 31.74
N SER A 6 23.57 -9.63 32.69
CA SER A 6 22.13 -9.71 32.42
C SER A 6 21.53 -8.37 31.96
N LEU A 7 22.26 -7.26 32.13
CA LEU A 7 21.89 -5.96 31.59
C LEU A 7 22.27 -5.91 30.11
N ARG A 8 21.30 -6.16 29.22
CA ARG A 8 21.48 -5.85 27.79
C ARG A 8 21.68 -4.33 27.64
N PRO A 9 22.89 -3.84 27.32
CA PRO A 9 23.15 -2.40 27.23
C PRO A 9 22.39 -1.86 26.02
N GLY A 10 21.44 -0.96 26.24
CA GLY A 10 20.73 -0.24 25.18
C GLY A 10 19.20 -0.25 25.25
N CYS A 11 18.60 -1.13 26.07
CA CYS A 11 17.12 -1.29 26.10
C CYS A 11 16.44 -0.75 27.37
N TYR A 12 17.18 -0.40 28.42
CA TYR A 12 16.60 -0.02 29.71
C TYR A 12 15.85 1.33 29.65
N GLY A 13 14.53 1.29 29.45
CA GLY A 13 13.68 2.49 29.43
C GLY A 13 14.01 3.49 28.31
N SER A 14 14.64 3.03 27.22
CA SER A 14 14.90 3.87 26.05
C SER A 14 13.59 4.27 25.39
N VAL A 15 13.44 5.56 25.08
CA VAL A 15 12.22 6.12 24.46
C VAL A 15 11.93 5.50 23.10
N VAL A 16 13.00 5.15 22.37
CA VAL A 16 12.95 4.68 20.99
C VAL A 16 12.87 3.16 20.87
N ALA A 17 13.26 2.41 21.91
CA ALA A 17 13.35 0.95 21.87
C ALA A 17 12.27 0.24 22.70
N PHE A 18 11.61 0.93 23.64
CA PHE A 18 10.54 0.32 24.43
C PHE A 18 9.25 0.17 23.63
N ASP A 19 8.76 -1.06 23.52
CA ASP A 19 7.45 -1.40 22.95
C ASP A 19 6.75 -2.48 23.79
N ALA A 20 5.68 -2.09 24.49
CA ALA A 20 4.91 -3.00 25.35
C ALA A 20 4.26 -4.18 24.59
N ARG A 21 4.15 -4.11 23.26
CA ARG A 21 3.59 -5.19 22.42
C ARG A 21 4.64 -6.13 21.86
N ALA A 22 5.91 -5.77 21.95
CA ALA A 22 7.00 -6.57 21.43
C ALA A 22 7.24 -7.78 22.37
N PRO A 23 7.37 -9.01 21.82
CA PRO A 23 7.57 -10.21 22.63
C PRO A 23 8.86 -10.14 23.47
N GLU A 24 9.87 -9.41 23.00
CA GLU A 24 11.13 -9.17 23.70
C GLU A 24 10.91 -8.34 24.97
N CYS A 25 10.02 -7.34 24.92
CA CYS A 25 9.67 -6.54 26.08
C CYS A 25 8.77 -7.31 27.05
N ALA A 26 7.85 -8.14 26.53
CA ALA A 26 6.99 -8.98 27.37
C ALA A 26 7.77 -10.04 28.17
N SER A 27 8.86 -10.57 27.60
CA SER A 27 9.73 -11.54 28.26
C SER A 27 10.79 -10.93 29.18
N CYS A 28 10.88 -9.59 29.25
CA CYS A 28 11.93 -8.90 29.97
C CYS A 28 11.63 -8.84 31.49
N PRO A 29 12.58 -9.23 32.37
CA PRO A 29 12.38 -9.15 33.82
C PRO A 29 12.23 -7.72 34.35
N PHE A 30 12.63 -6.72 33.56
CA PHE A 30 12.55 -5.30 33.91
C PHE A 30 11.37 -4.58 33.23
N ALA A 31 10.46 -5.30 32.57
CA ALA A 31 9.37 -4.72 31.77
C ALA A 31 8.50 -3.75 32.60
N GLU A 32 8.18 -4.12 33.84
CA GLU A 32 7.35 -3.33 34.76
C GLU A 32 8.00 -1.98 35.11
N ALA A 33 9.33 -1.96 35.31
CA ALA A 33 10.07 -0.74 35.62
C ALA A 33 10.39 0.10 34.36
N CYS A 34 10.56 -0.54 33.20
CA CYS A 34 10.94 0.13 31.96
C CYS A 34 9.83 0.99 31.34
N GLY A 35 8.57 0.57 31.46
CA GLY A 35 7.42 1.30 30.93
C GLY A 35 7.29 2.74 31.44
N PRO A 36 7.19 2.97 32.77
CA PRO A 36 7.08 4.32 33.32
C PRO A 36 8.33 5.17 33.06
N LEU A 37 9.52 4.55 33.05
CA LEU A 37 10.78 5.25 32.76
C LEU A 37 10.83 5.74 31.30
N SER A 38 10.46 4.88 30.35
CA SER A 38 10.39 5.25 28.93
C SER A 38 9.35 6.35 28.67
N ALA A 39 8.18 6.28 29.33
CA ALA A 39 7.16 7.32 29.23
C ALA A 39 7.66 8.68 29.75
N LYS A 40 8.37 8.68 30.90
CA LYS A 40 8.96 9.89 31.49
C LYS A 40 10.01 10.51 30.55
N HIS A 41 10.94 9.71 30.03
CA HIS A 41 11.95 10.19 29.08
C HIS A 41 11.34 10.70 27.78
N ARG A 42 10.26 10.05 27.30
CA ARG A 42 9.55 10.48 26.10
C ARG A 42 8.96 11.87 26.25
N LYS A 43 8.34 12.14 27.40
CA LYS A 43 7.81 13.46 27.74
C LYS A 43 8.90 14.53 27.72
N VAL A 44 10.05 14.26 28.35
CA VAL A 44 11.20 15.18 28.39
C VAL A 44 11.74 15.46 26.98
N LEU A 45 11.87 14.43 26.13
CA LEU A 45 12.33 14.62 24.75
C LEU A 45 11.35 15.44 23.92
N TYR A 46 10.04 15.23 24.08
CA TYR A 46 9.03 15.98 23.34
C TYR A 46 8.97 17.44 23.74
N GLU A 47 9.06 17.72 25.05
CA GLU A 47 9.16 19.09 25.56
C GLU A 47 10.40 19.80 25.01
N ARG A 48 11.57 19.12 25.03
CA ARG A 48 12.81 19.68 24.48
C ARG A 48 12.74 19.95 22.97
N LEU A 49 11.98 19.15 22.23
CA LEU A 49 11.85 19.27 20.78
C LEU A 49 10.67 20.15 20.35
N GLY A 50 9.88 20.70 21.28
CA GLY A 50 8.69 21.50 20.98
C GLY A 50 7.60 20.71 20.26
N ILE A 51 7.55 19.39 20.43
CA ILE A 51 6.56 18.51 19.80
C ILE A 51 5.33 18.47 20.72
N ALA A 52 4.33 19.28 20.40
CA ALA A 52 3.02 19.23 21.07
C ALA A 52 2.29 17.94 20.63
N ASP A 53 2.36 16.92 21.48
CA ASP A 53 1.63 15.65 21.42
C ASP A 53 1.61 14.93 20.06
N LEU A 54 2.50 13.94 19.91
CA LEU A 54 2.29 12.90 18.92
C LEU A 54 1.22 11.93 19.43
N PRO A 55 0.21 11.64 18.61
CA PRO A 55 -0.92 10.86 19.07
C PRO A 55 -0.42 9.42 19.29
N GLY A 56 -0.74 8.85 20.45
CA GLY A 56 -0.17 7.60 20.94
C GLY A 56 -0.24 6.45 19.91
N VAL A 57 0.62 5.45 20.07
CA VAL A 57 0.73 4.27 19.20
C VAL A 57 -0.63 3.55 19.12
N GLY A 58 -1.46 3.94 18.16
CA GLY A 58 -2.87 3.55 18.08
C GLY A 58 -3.84 4.64 17.59
N ALA A 59 -3.40 5.90 17.50
CA ALA A 59 -4.24 6.96 16.96
C ALA A 59 -4.51 6.73 15.47
N LYS A 60 -5.77 6.43 15.16
CA LYS A 60 -6.27 6.43 13.79
C LYS A 60 -5.99 7.81 13.22
N ARG A 61 -5.05 7.92 12.28
CA ARG A 61 -4.82 9.12 11.48
C ARG A 61 -6.18 9.70 11.08
N PRO A 62 -6.50 10.96 11.41
CA PRO A 62 -7.77 11.54 11.00
C PRO A 62 -7.85 11.45 9.48
N LYS A 63 -8.92 10.82 8.97
CA LYS A 63 -9.19 10.78 7.53
C LYS A 63 -9.35 12.22 7.08
N ARG A 64 -8.35 12.75 6.38
CA ARG A 64 -8.42 14.05 5.72
C ARG A 64 -9.66 14.03 4.83
N LYS A 65 -10.69 14.81 5.18
CA LYS A 65 -11.81 15.12 4.28
C LYS A 65 -11.19 15.94 3.15
N VAL A 66 -10.93 15.30 2.02
CA VAL A 66 -10.55 15.99 0.79
C VAL A 66 -11.85 16.42 0.13
N GLU A 67 -12.01 17.73 -0.03
CA GLU A 67 -13.13 18.37 -0.72
C GLU A 67 -13.28 17.80 -2.13
N GLU A 68 -14.52 17.57 -2.53
CA GLU A 68 -14.85 17.08 -3.87
C GLU A 68 -14.58 18.18 -4.90
N PRO A 69 -13.76 17.93 -5.93
CA PRO A 69 -13.73 18.83 -7.05
C PRO A 69 -15.05 18.68 -7.83
N SER A 70 -15.84 19.75 -7.85
CA SER A 70 -16.97 19.88 -8.75
C SER A 70 -16.42 19.96 -10.18
N GLY A 71 -16.78 18.97 -10.97
CA GLY A 71 -16.34 18.87 -12.36
C GLY A 71 -17.20 17.83 -13.04
N SER A 72 -18.12 18.31 -13.86
CA SER A 72 -18.96 17.54 -14.77
C SER A 72 -18.15 16.47 -15.49
N ARG A 73 -18.36 15.20 -15.12
CA ARG A 73 -17.86 14.08 -15.92
C ARG A 73 -18.97 13.07 -16.10
N ALA A 74 -19.26 12.82 -17.37
CA ALA A 74 -20.32 12.00 -17.92
C ALA A 74 -20.46 10.65 -17.20
N LEU A 75 -21.68 10.08 -17.31
CA LEU A 75 -22.22 8.82 -16.77
C LEU A 75 -21.32 7.58 -16.97
N MET A 76 -20.12 7.58 -16.41
CA MET A 76 -19.32 6.40 -16.12
C MET A 76 -19.67 5.96 -14.70
N PRO A 77 -19.77 4.64 -14.41
CA PRO A 77 -19.92 4.18 -13.03
C PRO A 77 -18.79 4.80 -12.21
N ALA A 78 -19.15 5.54 -11.16
CA ALA A 78 -18.22 6.33 -10.37
C ALA A 78 -17.01 5.46 -9.98
N LEU A 79 -15.86 5.74 -10.60
CA LEU A 79 -14.63 5.01 -10.35
C LEU A 79 -14.32 5.13 -8.85
N PRO A 80 -13.93 4.03 -8.18
CA PRO A 80 -13.52 4.11 -6.79
C PRO A 80 -12.42 5.17 -6.65
N ARG A 81 -12.53 6.08 -5.67
CA ARG A 81 -11.62 7.23 -5.52
C ARG A 81 -10.12 6.87 -5.60
N LYS A 82 -9.75 5.68 -5.11
CA LYS A 82 -8.37 5.16 -5.21
C LYS A 82 -7.93 4.88 -6.64
N VAL A 83 -8.83 4.37 -7.48
CA VAL A 83 -8.58 4.11 -8.90
C VAL A 83 -8.47 5.44 -9.65
N GLN A 84 -9.36 6.39 -9.36
CA GLN A 84 -9.30 7.74 -9.95
C GLN A 84 -7.95 8.41 -9.67
N ALA A 85 -7.49 8.39 -8.41
CA ALA A 85 -6.18 8.95 -8.06
C ALA A 85 -4.99 8.27 -8.76
N ILE A 86 -5.12 7.00 -9.15
CA ILE A 86 -4.09 6.30 -9.94
C ILE A 86 -4.16 6.75 -11.40
N VAL A 87 -5.36 6.88 -11.98
CA VAL A 87 -5.57 7.41 -13.34
C VAL A 87 -5.03 8.83 -13.45
N ASP A 88 -5.37 9.70 -12.51
CA ASP A 88 -4.94 11.10 -12.52
C ASP A 88 -3.41 11.19 -12.45
N ARG A 89 -2.77 10.39 -11.58
CA ARG A 89 -1.29 10.32 -11.50
C ARG A 89 -0.63 9.83 -12.77
N ILE A 90 -1.27 8.91 -13.50
CA ILE A 90 -0.76 8.42 -14.79
C ILE A 90 -0.90 9.52 -15.85
N ALA A 91 -2.04 10.21 -15.87
CA ALA A 91 -2.31 11.32 -16.77
C ALA A 91 -1.36 12.51 -16.53
N GLU A 92 -1.11 12.89 -15.27
CA GLU A 92 -0.15 13.93 -14.88
C GLU A 92 1.27 13.64 -15.37
N LYS A 93 1.66 12.36 -15.44
CA LYS A 93 2.97 11.94 -15.94
C LYS A 93 3.05 11.89 -17.47
N GLY A 94 1.93 12.09 -18.18
CA GLY A 94 1.87 12.04 -19.63
C GLY A 94 2.26 10.68 -20.22
N VAL A 95 2.09 9.59 -19.46
CA VAL A 95 2.47 8.25 -19.93
C VAL A 95 1.40 7.70 -20.87
N ASP A 96 1.76 7.45 -22.13
CA ASP A 96 0.89 6.76 -23.08
C ASP A 96 0.90 5.25 -22.81
N VAL A 97 0.06 4.84 -21.86
CA VAL A 97 -0.08 3.42 -21.46
C VAL A 97 -0.50 2.55 -22.65
N GLY A 98 -1.39 3.06 -23.52
CA GLY A 98 -1.88 2.31 -24.68
C GLY A 98 -0.78 2.10 -25.73
N GLY A 99 -0.05 3.16 -26.08
CA GLY A 99 1.07 3.09 -27.01
C GLY A 99 2.21 2.21 -26.51
N GLU A 100 2.56 2.29 -25.22
CA GLU A 100 3.60 1.43 -24.64
C GLU A 100 3.22 -0.05 -24.67
N LEU A 101 1.98 -0.39 -24.29
CA LEU A 101 1.51 -1.77 -24.33
C LEU A 101 1.48 -2.34 -25.76
N ARG A 102 1.08 -1.53 -26.76
CA ARG A 102 1.16 -1.92 -28.18
C ARG A 102 2.60 -2.12 -28.65
N ALA A 103 3.54 -1.30 -28.17
CA ALA A 103 4.95 -1.42 -28.48
C ALA A 103 5.66 -2.58 -27.74
N GLY A 104 4.92 -3.41 -27.01
CA GLY A 104 5.50 -4.53 -26.27
C GLY A 104 6.22 -4.09 -24.98
N ARG A 105 6.02 -2.86 -24.51
CA ARG A 105 6.66 -2.32 -23.30
C ARG A 105 5.63 -2.20 -22.17
N ASN A 106 6.06 -2.55 -20.95
CA ASN A 106 5.18 -2.51 -19.79
C ASN A 106 5.37 -1.19 -19.01
N PRO A 107 4.42 -0.24 -19.09
CA PRO A 107 4.50 1.06 -18.40
C PRO A 107 4.47 0.93 -16.88
N PHE A 108 4.07 -0.25 -16.37
CA PHE A 108 3.86 -0.53 -14.97
C PHE A 108 4.97 -1.38 -14.34
N SER A 109 6.11 -1.54 -15.00
CA SER A 109 7.25 -2.39 -14.57
C SER A 109 7.61 -2.30 -13.08
N ARG A 110 7.48 -1.12 -12.46
CA ARG A 110 7.84 -0.85 -11.06
C ARG A 110 6.68 -0.99 -10.05
N ASN A 111 5.48 -1.34 -10.48
CA ASN A 111 4.32 -1.43 -9.60
C ASN A 111 3.62 -2.80 -9.73
N SER A 112 2.56 -3.01 -8.94
CA SER A 112 1.83 -4.28 -8.90
C SER A 112 1.01 -4.57 -10.15
N LEU A 113 0.70 -3.56 -10.97
CA LEU A 113 0.02 -3.70 -12.26
C LEU A 113 0.95 -4.30 -13.32
N LYS A 114 2.27 -4.45 -13.05
CA LYS A 114 3.21 -5.10 -13.97
C LYS A 114 2.71 -6.48 -14.41
N ILE A 115 2.13 -7.25 -13.49
CA ILE A 115 1.63 -8.61 -13.79
C ILE A 115 0.40 -8.52 -14.69
N ALA A 116 -0.55 -7.63 -14.37
CA ALA A 116 -1.75 -7.45 -15.18
C ALA A 116 -1.44 -6.98 -16.61
N ALA A 117 -0.55 -6.00 -16.76
CA ALA A 117 -0.10 -5.56 -18.07
C ALA A 117 0.64 -6.67 -18.84
N HIS A 118 1.50 -7.43 -18.16
CA HIS A 118 2.19 -8.55 -18.80
C HIS A 118 1.21 -9.64 -19.28
N LEU A 119 0.19 -9.97 -18.48
CA LEU A 119 -0.84 -10.92 -18.86
C LEU A 119 -1.68 -10.41 -20.05
N LEU A 120 -2.04 -9.13 -20.07
CA LEU A 120 -2.73 -8.49 -21.21
C LEU A 120 -1.92 -8.58 -22.51
N MET A 121 -0.59 -8.47 -22.42
CA MET A 121 0.30 -8.54 -23.57
C MET A 121 0.52 -9.97 -24.08
N ARG A 122 0.49 -10.97 -23.18
CA ARG A 122 0.85 -12.36 -23.49
C ARG A 122 -0.34 -13.28 -23.75
N LEU A 123 -1.53 -12.93 -23.27
CA LEU A 123 -2.74 -13.73 -23.41
C LEU A 123 -3.73 -13.03 -24.36
N ASP A 124 -3.81 -13.51 -25.60
CA ASP A 124 -4.69 -12.93 -26.63
C ASP A 124 -6.18 -13.01 -26.23
N GLY A 125 -6.57 -14.06 -25.49
CA GLY A 125 -7.93 -14.25 -24.98
C GLY A 125 -8.25 -13.47 -23.68
N GLY A 126 -7.31 -12.67 -23.18
CA GLY A 126 -7.44 -12.01 -21.89
C GLY A 126 -7.33 -12.97 -20.70
N PHE A 127 -7.66 -12.47 -19.51
CA PHE A 127 -7.62 -13.26 -18.27
C PHE A 127 -8.78 -12.93 -17.32
N ASP A 128 -9.13 -13.87 -16.46
CA ASP A 128 -10.13 -13.68 -15.40
C ASP A 128 -9.49 -13.23 -14.07
N ARG A 129 -10.37 -12.93 -13.11
CA ARG A 129 -9.99 -12.46 -11.78
C ARG A 129 -9.19 -13.50 -11.00
N ASP A 130 -9.52 -14.77 -11.14
CA ASP A 130 -8.88 -15.85 -10.40
C ASP A 130 -7.46 -16.10 -10.92
N THR A 131 -7.25 -16.06 -12.23
CA THR A 131 -5.93 -16.13 -12.86
C THR A 131 -5.03 -15.02 -12.36
N LEU A 132 -5.51 -13.76 -12.39
CA LEU A 132 -4.73 -12.62 -11.89
C LEU A 132 -4.41 -12.76 -10.40
N ARG A 133 -5.38 -13.20 -9.57
CA ARG A 133 -5.17 -13.43 -8.14
C ARG A 133 -4.07 -14.45 -7.92
N THR A 134 -4.14 -15.61 -8.57
CA THR A 134 -3.13 -16.67 -8.46
C THR A 134 -1.74 -16.17 -8.89
N CYS A 135 -1.65 -15.39 -9.96
CA CYS A 135 -0.37 -14.80 -10.38
C CYS A 135 0.17 -13.80 -9.35
N LEU A 136 -0.67 -12.96 -8.76
CA LEU A 136 -0.25 -12.02 -7.71
C LEU A 136 0.26 -12.75 -6.47
N GLN A 137 -0.43 -13.82 -6.05
CA GLN A 137 0.00 -14.62 -4.89
C GLN A 137 1.32 -15.35 -5.18
N THR A 138 1.44 -16.02 -6.33
CA THR A 138 2.62 -16.84 -6.65
C THR A 138 3.86 -16.03 -6.99
N LYS A 139 3.71 -14.85 -7.63
CA LYS A 139 4.86 -14.04 -8.07
C LYS A 139 5.25 -12.92 -7.12
N LEU A 140 4.34 -12.44 -6.28
CA LEU A 140 4.62 -11.36 -5.32
C LEU A 140 4.51 -11.81 -3.87
N ASP A 141 4.22 -13.09 -3.62
CA ASP A 141 4.03 -13.67 -2.27
C ASP A 141 2.98 -12.90 -1.45
N TRP A 142 1.89 -12.51 -2.11
CA TRP A 142 0.84 -11.72 -1.48
C TRP A 142 -0.20 -12.59 -0.80
N SER A 143 -0.71 -12.10 0.33
CA SER A 143 -1.90 -12.69 0.96
C SER A 143 -3.11 -12.63 0.03
N GLU A 144 -4.04 -13.58 0.19
CA GLU A 144 -5.27 -13.65 -0.61
C GLU A 144 -6.08 -12.35 -0.55
N LYS A 145 -6.16 -11.74 0.65
CA LYS A 145 -6.86 -10.48 0.88
C LYS A 145 -6.23 -9.33 0.08
N THR A 146 -4.90 -9.23 0.09
CA THR A 146 -4.16 -8.21 -0.66
C THR A 146 -4.34 -8.42 -2.16
N ALA A 147 -4.19 -9.66 -2.64
CA ALA A 147 -4.34 -10.00 -4.05
C ALA A 147 -5.76 -9.67 -4.57
N ARG A 148 -6.81 -10.04 -3.84
CA ARG A 148 -8.21 -9.71 -4.19
C ARG A 148 -8.43 -8.20 -4.35
N ALA A 149 -7.93 -7.40 -3.42
CA ALA A 149 -8.07 -5.94 -3.49
C ALA A 149 -7.41 -5.36 -4.77
N HIS A 150 -6.24 -5.87 -5.14
CA HIS A 150 -5.53 -5.45 -6.34
C HIS A 150 -6.17 -5.96 -7.63
N VAL A 151 -6.77 -7.16 -7.62
CA VAL A 151 -7.58 -7.65 -8.74
C VAL A 151 -8.76 -6.71 -8.99
N THR A 152 -9.54 -6.36 -7.96
CA THR A 152 -10.65 -5.41 -8.11
C THR A 152 -10.17 -4.06 -8.66
N GLN A 153 -9.08 -3.52 -8.13
CA GLN A 153 -8.50 -2.26 -8.64
C GLN A 153 -8.10 -2.37 -10.11
N THR A 154 -7.46 -3.46 -10.51
CA THR A 154 -7.00 -3.68 -11.89
C THR A 154 -8.18 -3.73 -12.87
N PHE A 155 -9.25 -4.44 -12.50
CA PHE A 155 -10.45 -4.56 -13.34
C PHE A 155 -11.23 -3.26 -13.52
N HIS A 156 -11.05 -2.29 -12.62
CA HIS A 156 -11.58 -0.94 -12.82
C HIS A 156 -10.58 -0.02 -13.54
N LEU A 157 -9.30 -0.16 -13.25
CA LEU A 157 -8.25 0.71 -13.76
C LEU A 157 -7.98 0.50 -15.25
N MET A 158 -7.84 -0.74 -15.70
CA MET A 158 -7.47 -1.02 -17.09
C MET A 158 -8.52 -0.51 -18.11
N PRO A 159 -9.83 -0.67 -17.86
CA PRO A 159 -10.85 -0.02 -18.68
C PRO A 159 -10.86 1.49 -18.58
N ALA A 160 -10.62 2.06 -17.39
CA ALA A 160 -10.54 3.50 -17.22
C ALA A 160 -9.37 4.14 -18.00
N LEU A 161 -8.28 3.39 -18.17
CA LEU A 161 -7.14 3.78 -18.99
C LEU A 161 -7.34 3.52 -20.49
N GLY A 162 -8.46 2.90 -20.90
CA GLY A 162 -8.75 2.58 -22.29
C GLY A 162 -7.91 1.45 -22.89
N VAL A 163 -7.14 0.73 -22.06
CA VAL A 163 -6.19 -0.31 -22.52
C VAL A 163 -6.80 -1.71 -22.57
N ALA A 164 -7.91 -1.91 -21.88
CA ALA A 164 -8.61 -3.18 -21.86
C ALA A 164 -10.11 -2.95 -21.65
N GLU A 165 -10.91 -3.96 -21.95
CA GLU A 165 -12.34 -3.98 -21.68
C GLU A 165 -12.70 -5.27 -20.96
N VAL A 166 -13.80 -5.25 -20.21
CA VAL A 166 -14.28 -6.43 -19.50
C VAL A 166 -15.33 -7.12 -20.39
N ARG A 167 -15.01 -8.31 -20.89
CA ARG A 167 -15.92 -9.17 -21.68
C ARG A 167 -16.07 -10.52 -21.01
N ASN A 168 -17.30 -10.95 -20.75
CA ASN A 168 -17.61 -12.25 -20.10
C ASN A 168 -16.82 -12.48 -18.79
N GLY A 169 -16.63 -11.44 -17.97
CA GLY A 169 -15.86 -11.51 -16.72
C GLY A 169 -14.33 -11.58 -16.89
N ARG A 170 -13.84 -11.50 -18.13
CA ARG A 170 -12.41 -11.45 -18.47
C ARG A 170 -11.98 -10.07 -18.90
N LEU A 171 -10.74 -9.72 -18.58
CA LEU A 171 -10.09 -8.50 -19.03
C LEU A 171 -9.38 -8.78 -20.35
N VAL A 172 -9.84 -8.16 -21.44
CA VAL A 172 -9.36 -8.37 -22.81
C VAL A 172 -8.79 -7.07 -23.35
N ARG A 173 -7.68 -7.12 -24.11
CA ARG A 173 -7.05 -5.93 -24.69
C ARG A 173 -7.94 -5.27 -25.75
N THR A 174 -8.01 -3.94 -25.76
CA THR A 174 -8.87 -3.16 -26.67
C THR A 174 -8.19 -2.78 -27.99
N PHE A 175 -6.86 -2.84 -28.04
CA PHE A 175 -6.07 -2.35 -29.18
C PHE A 175 -5.85 -3.36 -30.32
N ASP A 176 -6.59 -4.48 -30.31
CA ASP A 176 -6.61 -5.49 -31.37
C ASP A 176 -7.72 -5.26 -32.42
N LYS A 177 -8.41 -4.11 -32.34
CA LYS A 177 -9.35 -3.65 -33.36
C LYS A 177 -8.69 -2.67 -34.31
#